data_AF-A0A4Q3SHU8-F1
#
_entry.id   AF-A0A4Q3SHU8-F1
#
_cell.length_a   1.000
_cell.length_b   1.000
_cell.length_c   1.000
_cell.angle_alpha   90.00
_cell.angle_beta   90.00
_cell.angle_gamma   90.00
#
_symmetry.space_group_name_H-M   'P 1'
#
loop_
_entity.id
_entity.type
_entity.pdbx_description
1 polymer ?
#
loop_
_entity_poly.entity_id
_entity_poly.type
_entity_poly.pdbx_seq_one_letter_code
_entity_poly.pdbx_strand_id
1 'polypeptide(L)'
;MSEAYIYDHVRTPRGRGKKDGALHEVPAVRLGAKVLEALRDRNGIDTAKVDDIIYGCVDPVGEAGAVIPKASAFEAGYDFKAPGLQISRFCASGLDAVNLGAAKIAFGADDLVIAGGVESMSRVGMGAAGGSW
;
A
#
# COMPACT_ATOMS: atom_id res chain seq x y z
N MET A 1 17.49 16.20 12.00
CA MET A 1 17.37 15.11 11.03
C MET A 1 17.32 13.82 11.81
N SER A 2 16.25 13.07 11.60
CA SER A 2 16.02 11.75 12.19
C SER A 2 16.60 10.69 11.26
N GLU A 3 17.12 9.60 11.82
CA GLU A 3 17.45 8.41 11.04
C GLU A 3 16.17 7.60 10.82
N ALA A 4 15.90 7.18 9.58
CA ALA A 4 14.76 6.33 9.27
C ALA A 4 15.16 4.86 9.34
N TYR A 5 14.41 4.06 10.10
CA TYR A 5 14.66 2.63 10.27
C TYR A 5 13.48 1.80 9.77
N ILE A 6 13.77 0.63 9.18
CA ILE A 6 12.76 -0.37 8.84
C ILE A 6 12.62 -1.32 10.03
N TYR A 7 11.48 -1.29 10.70
CA TYR A 7 11.21 -2.13 11.87
C TYR A 7 10.64 -3.51 11.50
N ASP A 8 9.80 -3.59 10.47
CA ASP A 8 9.20 -4.83 10.00
C ASP A 8 8.88 -4.73 8.49
N HIS A 9 8.71 -5.87 7.84
CA HIS A 9 8.24 -5.97 6.47
C HIS A 9 7.40 -7.24 6.25
N VAL A 10 6.39 -7.14 5.40
CA VAL A 10 5.54 -8.27 5.00
C VAL A 10 5.21 -8.17 3.51
N ARG A 11 4.78 -9.30 2.94
CA ARG A 11 4.17 -9.34 1.61
C ARG A 11 3.22 -10.52 1.51
N THR A 12 2.25 -10.43 0.62
CA THR A 12 1.44 -11.58 0.21
C THR A 12 2.30 -12.59 -0.57
N PRO A 13 1.85 -13.85 -0.71
CA PRO A 13 2.26 -14.66 -1.85
C PRO A 13 1.92 -13.94 -3.17
N ARG A 14 2.62 -14.29 -4.25
CA ARG A 14 2.34 -13.74 -5.59
C ARG A 14 1.50 -14.75 -6.36
N GLY A 15 0.26 -14.39 -6.68
CA GLY A 15 -0.60 -15.15 -7.58
C GLY A 15 -0.27 -14.88 -9.04
N ARG A 16 -0.70 -15.78 -9.94
CA ARG A 16 -0.63 -15.53 -11.38
C ARG A 16 -1.53 -14.35 -11.75
N GLY A 17 -1.02 -13.36 -12.50
CA GLY A 17 -1.75 -12.18 -12.95
C GLY A 17 -2.76 -12.46 -14.08
N LYS A 18 -3.56 -13.52 -13.95
CA LYS A 18 -4.56 -13.99 -14.92
C LYS A 18 -5.82 -14.45 -14.18
N LYS A 19 -6.93 -14.60 -14.90
CA LYS A 19 -8.24 -14.97 -14.31
C LYS A 19 -8.23 -16.34 -13.60
N ASP A 20 -7.33 -17.23 -14.00
CA ASP A 20 -7.09 -18.56 -13.41
C ASP A 20 -6.07 -18.55 -12.26
N GLY A 21 -5.56 -17.37 -11.87
CA GLY A 21 -4.61 -17.25 -10.76
C GLY A 21 -5.27 -17.34 -9.40
N ALA A 22 -4.58 -17.96 -8.43
CA ALA A 22 -5.09 -18.21 -7.09
C ALA A 22 -5.52 -16.97 -6.28
N LEU A 23 -5.10 -15.77 -6.66
CA LEU A 23 -5.51 -14.52 -6.00
C LEU A 23 -6.55 -13.72 -6.81
N HIS A 24 -7.04 -14.24 -7.94
CA HIS A 24 -8.00 -13.52 -8.78
C HIS A 24 -9.35 -13.29 -8.09
N GLU A 25 -9.73 -14.16 -7.16
CA GLU A 25 -10.95 -14.02 -6.36
C GLU A 25 -10.84 -12.99 -5.23
N VAL A 26 -9.63 -12.48 -4.95
CA VAL A 26 -9.38 -11.53 -3.87
C VAL A 26 -9.36 -10.09 -4.42
N PRO A 27 -10.23 -9.18 -3.93
CA PRO A 27 -10.22 -7.78 -4.34
C PRO A 27 -8.88 -7.08 -4.02
N ALA A 28 -8.45 -6.14 -4.86
CA ALA A 28 -7.22 -5.36 -4.64
C ALA A 28 -7.14 -4.72 -3.24
N VAL A 29 -8.23 -4.10 -2.77
CA VAL A 29 -8.33 -3.52 -1.41
C VAL A 29 -8.06 -4.57 -0.33
N ARG A 30 -8.57 -5.80 -0.49
CA ARG A 30 -8.35 -6.88 0.48
C ARG A 30 -6.89 -7.36 0.49
N LEU A 31 -6.22 -7.37 -0.67
CA LEU A 31 -4.78 -7.68 -0.74
C LEU A 31 -3.95 -6.64 0.03
N GLY A 32 -4.26 -5.35 -0.14
CA GLY A 32 -3.63 -4.26 0.62
C GLY A 32 -3.95 -4.34 2.11
N ALA A 33 -5.22 -4.57 2.47
CA ALA A 33 -5.63 -4.71 3.87
C ALA A 33 -4.91 -5.86 4.57
N LYS A 34 -4.67 -6.98 3.86
CA LYS A 34 -4.10 -8.16 4.49
C LYS A 34 -2.67 -7.94 5.00
N VAL A 35 -1.88 -7.13 4.31
CA VAL A 35 -0.53 -6.78 4.78
C VAL A 35 -0.57 -5.79 5.94
N LEU A 36 -1.56 -4.87 5.98
CA LEU A 36 -1.77 -3.97 7.12
C LEU A 36 -2.18 -4.75 8.38
N GLU A 37 -3.13 -5.68 8.27
CA GLU A 37 -3.50 -6.59 9.38
C GLU A 37 -2.26 -7.31 9.93
N ALA A 38 -1.44 -7.88 9.05
CA ALA A 38 -0.24 -8.61 9.47
C ALA A 38 0.77 -7.70 10.20
N LEU A 39 0.98 -6.46 9.73
CA LEU A 39 1.86 -5.50 10.41
C LEU A 39 1.30 -5.10 11.77
N ARG A 40 0.01 -4.75 11.85
CA ARG A 40 -0.65 -4.38 13.11
C ARG A 40 -0.54 -5.51 14.12
N ASP A 41 -0.93 -6.72 13.74
CA ASP A 41 -1.08 -7.84 14.67
C ASP A 41 0.28 -8.36 15.15
N ARG A 42 1.31 -8.37 14.29
CA ARG A 42 2.67 -8.83 14.65
C ARG A 42 3.38 -7.88 15.61
N ASN A 43 3.09 -6.58 15.52
CA ASN A 43 3.83 -5.55 16.24
C ASN A 43 3.00 -4.86 17.33
N GLY A 44 1.70 -5.18 17.45
CA GLY A 44 0.79 -4.51 18.39
C GLY A 44 0.66 -3.01 18.11
N ILE A 45 0.65 -2.61 16.84
CA ILE A 45 0.68 -1.20 16.43
C ILE A 45 -0.61 -0.50 16.89
N ASP A 46 -0.47 0.61 17.63
CA ASP A 46 -1.55 1.57 17.81
C ASP A 46 -1.80 2.31 16.48
N THR A 47 -2.80 1.87 15.74
CA THR A 47 -3.07 2.38 14.38
C THR A 47 -3.44 3.86 14.35
N ALA A 48 -3.84 4.46 15.48
CA ALA A 48 -4.10 5.90 15.58
C ALA A 48 -2.83 6.76 15.54
N LYS A 49 -1.65 6.13 15.70
CA LYS A 49 -0.33 6.78 15.62
C LYS A 49 0.34 6.63 14.25
N VAL A 50 -0.31 6.00 13.28
CA VAL A 50 0.23 5.90 11.93
C VAL A 50 0.02 7.23 11.22
N ASP A 51 1.12 7.92 10.94
CA ASP A 51 1.11 9.25 10.33
C ASP A 51 0.87 9.19 8.82
N ASP A 52 1.28 8.10 8.16
CA ASP A 52 0.95 7.87 6.75
C ASP A 52 0.97 6.40 6.34
N ILE A 53 0.13 6.07 5.36
CA ILE A 53 0.11 4.78 4.68
C ILE A 53 0.31 5.05 3.18
N ILE A 54 1.53 4.85 2.71
CA ILE A 54 1.95 5.21 1.36
C ILE A 54 2.02 3.95 0.50
N TYR A 55 1.09 3.80 -0.43
CA TYR A 55 1.10 2.68 -1.39
C TYR A 55 1.42 3.14 -2.80
N GLY A 56 2.37 2.45 -3.42
CA GLY A 56 2.51 2.40 -4.86
C GLY A 56 1.40 1.56 -5.51
N CYS A 57 0.72 2.12 -6.50
CA CYS A 57 -0.25 1.42 -7.35
C CYS A 57 -0.18 2.00 -8.77
N VAL A 58 0.10 1.15 -9.76
CA VAL A 58 0.42 1.60 -11.13
C VAL A 58 -0.84 1.95 -11.90
N ASP A 59 -1.87 1.10 -11.80
CA ASP A 59 -3.14 1.27 -12.49
C ASP A 59 -4.28 1.57 -11.49
N PRO A 60 -4.36 2.79 -10.92
CA PRO A 60 -5.29 3.11 -9.84
C PRO A 60 -6.70 3.44 -10.34
N VAL A 61 -7.34 2.45 -10.96
CA VAL A 61 -8.70 2.54 -11.50
C VAL A 61 -9.58 1.42 -10.97
N GLY A 62 -10.90 1.61 -11.03
CA GLY A 62 -11.86 0.62 -10.55
C GLY A 62 -11.62 0.26 -9.08
N GLU A 63 -11.44 -1.03 -8.78
CA GLU A 63 -11.18 -1.51 -7.42
C GLU A 63 -9.83 -1.06 -6.83
N ALA A 64 -8.91 -0.56 -7.65
CA ALA A 64 -7.64 0.01 -7.22
C ALA A 64 -7.63 1.55 -7.21
N GLY A 65 -8.77 2.18 -7.53
CA GLY A 65 -8.89 3.63 -7.54
C GLY A 65 -9.25 4.24 -6.19
N ALA A 66 -9.55 5.55 -6.20
CA ALA A 66 -10.02 6.31 -5.04
C ALA A 66 -9.14 6.18 -3.78
N VAL A 67 -7.81 6.20 -3.97
CA VAL A 67 -6.81 6.12 -2.90
C VAL A 67 -6.86 4.77 -2.17
N ILE A 68 -6.44 3.71 -2.87
CA ILE A 68 -6.42 2.33 -2.37
C ILE A 68 -5.74 2.12 -0.99
N PRO A 69 -4.66 2.82 -0.57
CA PRO A 69 -4.13 2.65 0.79
C PRO A 69 -5.15 3.03 1.87
N LYS A 70 -5.95 4.09 1.66
CA LYS A 70 -6.97 4.50 2.63
C LYS A 70 -8.12 3.49 2.70
N ALA A 71 -8.57 2.99 1.55
CA ALA A 71 -9.55 1.91 1.50
C ALA A 71 -9.04 0.63 2.18
N SER A 72 -7.77 0.29 1.96
CA SER A 72 -7.10 -0.87 2.57
C SER A 72 -7.00 -0.72 4.09
N ALA A 73 -6.71 0.48 4.60
CA ALA A 73 -6.67 0.77 6.02
C ALA A 73 -8.04 0.58 6.68
N PHE A 74 -9.12 1.06 6.05
CA PHE A 74 -10.48 0.83 6.55
C PHE A 74 -10.85 -0.65 6.56
N GLU A 75 -10.57 -1.36 5.48
CA GLU A 75 -10.79 -2.81 5.38
C GLU A 75 -9.96 -3.61 6.40
N ALA A 76 -8.77 -3.14 6.75
CA ALA A 76 -7.91 -3.73 7.78
C ALA A 76 -8.36 -3.38 9.22
N GLY A 77 -9.33 -2.47 9.40
CA GLY A 77 -9.78 -2.00 10.71
C GLY A 77 -8.76 -1.08 11.41
N TYR A 78 -8.02 -0.28 10.66
CA TYR A 78 -7.19 0.78 11.22
C TYR A 78 -8.05 1.95 11.70
N ASP A 79 -7.54 2.73 12.66
CA ASP A 79 -8.18 3.94 13.14
C ASP A 79 -8.49 4.93 12.00
N PHE A 80 -9.60 5.65 12.10
CA PHE A 80 -10.02 6.62 11.08
C PHE A 80 -9.00 7.73 10.84
N LYS A 81 -8.16 8.03 11.84
CA LYS A 81 -7.06 9.01 11.77
C LYS A 81 -5.93 8.59 10.84
N ALA A 82 -5.65 7.29 10.69
CA ALA A 82 -4.57 6.81 9.83
C ALA A 82 -4.85 7.24 8.38
N PRO A 83 -4.03 8.10 7.75
CA PRO A 83 -4.33 8.60 6.42
C PRO A 83 -3.92 7.58 5.35
N GLY A 84 -3.99 7.97 4.08
CA GLY A 84 -3.50 7.14 2.99
C GLY A 84 -3.09 7.99 1.79
N LEU A 85 -1.94 7.66 1.22
CA LEU A 85 -1.36 8.33 0.06
C LEU A 85 -1.05 7.30 -1.03
N GLN A 86 -1.67 7.48 -2.18
CA GLN A 86 -1.43 6.63 -3.34
C GLN A 86 -0.49 7.34 -4.32
N ILE A 87 0.57 6.66 -4.74
CA ILE A 87 1.54 7.19 -5.71
C ILE A 87 1.74 6.23 -6.87
N SER A 88 2.18 6.77 -8.01
CA SER A 88 2.59 5.98 -9.17
C SER A 88 3.87 6.54 -9.78
N ARG A 89 4.92 5.69 -9.80
CA ARG A 89 6.12 5.81 -10.61
C ARG A 89 6.35 4.48 -11.36
N PHE A 90 5.32 3.99 -12.03
CA PHE A 90 5.35 2.70 -12.73
C PHE A 90 5.90 1.57 -11.84
N CYS A 91 6.77 0.71 -12.37
CA CYS A 91 7.37 -0.42 -11.64
C CYS A 91 8.12 -0.01 -10.37
N ALA A 92 8.56 1.24 -10.23
CA ALA A 92 9.26 1.73 -9.06
C ALA A 92 8.32 2.18 -7.92
N SER A 93 7.00 2.27 -8.14
CA SER A 93 6.05 2.87 -7.19
C SER A 93 6.16 2.35 -5.76
N GLY A 94 6.34 1.03 -5.59
CA GLY A 94 6.47 0.45 -4.25
C GLY A 94 7.75 0.85 -3.53
N LEU A 95 8.88 0.94 -4.25
CA LEU A 95 10.14 1.42 -3.66
C LEU A 95 10.11 2.93 -3.45
N ASP A 96 9.49 3.67 -4.35
CA ASP A 96 9.28 5.11 -4.21
C ASP A 96 8.44 5.46 -2.99
N ALA A 97 7.45 4.62 -2.65
CA ALA A 97 6.67 4.79 -1.42
C ALA A 97 7.56 4.66 -0.18
N VAL A 98 8.48 3.69 -0.17
CA VAL A 98 9.46 3.50 0.90
C VAL A 98 10.40 4.70 0.99
N ASN A 99 10.92 5.17 -0.15
CA ASN A 99 11.79 6.35 -0.21
C ASN A 99 11.08 7.60 0.30
N LEU A 100 9.81 7.81 -0.07
CA LEU A 100 9.01 8.94 0.39
C LEU A 100 8.74 8.86 1.90
N GLY A 101 8.36 7.68 2.41
CA GLY A 101 8.16 7.48 3.85
C GLY A 101 9.44 7.73 4.66
N ALA A 102 10.58 7.20 4.19
CA ALA A 102 11.88 7.45 4.82
C ALA A 102 12.26 8.94 4.79
N ALA A 103 11.98 9.65 3.69
CA ALA A 103 12.23 11.08 3.58
C ALA A 103 11.36 11.90 4.55
N LYS A 104 10.07 11.56 4.71
CA LYS A 104 9.16 12.22 5.66
C LYS A 104 9.64 12.02 7.10
N ILE A 105 10.07 10.81 7.45
CA ILE A 105 10.67 10.52 8.77
C ILE A 105 11.96 11.31 8.97
N ALA A 106 12.88 11.28 8.00
CA ALA A 106 14.17 11.95 8.14
C ALA A 106 14.06 13.48 8.27
N PHE A 107 13.04 14.06 7.61
CA PHE A 107 12.69 15.46 7.72
C PHE A 107 12.02 15.83 9.06
N GLY A 108 11.48 14.85 9.80
CA GLY A 108 10.72 15.05 11.04
C GLY A 108 9.28 15.49 10.79
N ALA A 109 8.71 15.18 9.61
CA ALA A 109 7.30 15.40 9.31
C ALA A 109 6.40 14.29 9.87
N ASP A 110 6.90 13.06 9.89
CA ASP A 110 6.20 11.88 10.39
C ASP A 110 7.10 11.11 11.36
N ASP A 111 6.52 10.40 12.33
CA ASP A 111 7.22 9.50 13.25
C ASP A 111 7.02 8.02 12.89
N LEU A 112 5.85 7.65 12.36
CA LEU A 112 5.50 6.27 11.99
C LEU A 112 4.78 6.21 10.65
N VAL A 113 5.47 5.65 9.64
CA VAL A 113 4.94 5.47 8.28
C VAL A 113 4.88 4.00 7.91
N ILE A 114 3.80 3.58 7.26
CA ILE A 114 3.71 2.29 6.57
C ILE A 114 3.85 2.54 5.08
N ALA A 115 4.90 2.02 4.46
CA ALA A 115 5.17 2.21 3.04
C ALA A 115 5.24 0.87 2.29
N GLY A 116 4.70 0.84 1.07
CA GLY A 116 4.70 -0.36 0.25
C GLY A 116 3.90 -0.18 -1.04
N GLY A 117 3.10 -1.17 -1.40
CA GLY A 117 2.25 -1.09 -2.58
C GLY A 117 1.31 -2.27 -2.72
N VAL A 118 0.37 -2.13 -3.64
CA VAL A 118 -0.61 -3.15 -3.99
C VAL A 118 -0.90 -3.09 -5.48
N GLU A 119 -0.98 -4.25 -6.11
CA GLU A 119 -1.34 -4.39 -7.52
C GLU A 119 -2.09 -5.70 -7.72
N SER A 120 -3.22 -5.65 -8.43
CA SER A 120 -4.04 -6.83 -8.73
C SER A 120 -4.17 -7.02 -10.24
N MET A 121 -3.07 -7.40 -10.88
CA MET A 121 -2.98 -7.49 -12.35
C MET A 121 -4.00 -8.43 -13.00
N SER A 122 -4.53 -9.41 -12.25
CA SER A 122 -5.56 -10.34 -12.76
C SER A 122 -6.96 -9.71 -12.81
N ARG A 123 -7.18 -8.60 -12.07
CA ARG A 123 -8.47 -7.92 -11.91
C ARG A 123 -8.44 -6.51 -12.52
N VAL A 124 -7.35 -5.79 -12.31
CA VAL A 124 -7.02 -4.51 -12.95
C VAL A 124 -5.83 -4.75 -13.87
N GLY A 125 -6.09 -4.87 -15.16
CA GLY A 125 -5.06 -5.18 -16.14
C GLY A 125 -4.03 -4.05 -16.29
N MET A 126 -2.82 -4.40 -16.68
CA MET A 126 -1.76 -3.43 -16.96
C MET A 126 -2.22 -2.44 -18.05
N GLY A 127 -2.09 -1.14 -17.76
CA GLY A 127 -2.53 -0.06 -18.66
C GLY A 127 -4.02 0.27 -18.56
N ALA A 128 -4.72 -0.26 -17.55
CA ALA A 128 -6.12 0.08 -17.30
C ALA A 128 -6.32 1.55 -16.91
N ALA A 129 -5.31 2.21 -16.33
CA ALA A 129 -5.33 3.65 -16.09
C ALA A 129 -5.13 4.49 -17.36
N GLY A 130 -4.90 3.85 -18.51
CA GLY A 130 -4.53 4.51 -19.76
C GLY A 130 -3.05 4.86 -19.83
N GLY A 131 -2.70 5.61 -20.85
CA GLY A 131 -1.34 6.04 -21.14
C GLY A 131 -1.34 7.30 -21.98
N SER A 132 -0.20 7.99 -22.05
CA SER A 132 -0.05 9.24 -22.80
C SER A 132 0.18 9.04 -24.31
N TRP A 133 -0.20 7.88 -24.87
CA TRP A 133 0.05 7.51 -26.27
C TRP A 133 -1.25 7.33 -27.05
#